data_AF-A0A090TCC9-F1
#
_entry.id   AF-A0A090TCC9-F1
#
_cell.length_a   1.000
_cell.length_b   1.000
_cell.length_c   1.000
_cell.angle_alpha   90.00
_cell.angle_beta   90.00
_cell.angle_gamma   90.00
#
_symmetry.space_group_name_H-M   'P 1'
#
loop_
_entity.id
_entity.type
_entity.pdbx_description
1 polymer ?
#
loop_
_entity_poly.entity_id
_entity_poly.type
_entity_poly.pdbx_seq_one_letter_code
_entity_poly.pdbx_strand_id
1 'polypeptide(L)'
;MDYLHALLPDARTDVVFTGYQASGTLGRSLQKKASHVLIEHSKVAVRASVYSMSGYSAHADQTDLTNYIVGCKSQLKQLHLIHGDSKAKQALAECVAPHLAPGTCIVE
;
A
#
# COMPACT_ATOMS: atom_id res chain seq x y z
N MET A 1 -1.17 3.33 -21.74
CA MET A 1 -2.10 3.29 -20.56
C MET A 1 -3.54 3.31 -21.08
N ASP A 2 -3.85 2.42 -22.02
CA ASP A 2 -4.78 2.80 -23.09
C ASP A 2 -6.23 2.64 -22.66
N TYR A 3 -6.53 1.57 -21.91
CA TYR A 3 -7.85 1.36 -21.32
C TYR A 3 -8.22 2.44 -20.31
N LEU A 4 -7.28 2.86 -19.46
CA LEU A 4 -7.55 3.95 -18.50
C LEU A 4 -7.78 5.27 -19.25
N HIS A 5 -6.93 5.59 -20.22
CA HIS A 5 -7.12 6.81 -21.03
C HIS A 5 -8.48 6.81 -21.75
N ALA A 6 -8.91 5.67 -22.31
CA ALA A 6 -10.16 5.56 -23.05
C ALA A 6 -11.42 5.51 -22.15
N LEU A 7 -11.34 4.84 -21.00
CA LEU A 7 -12.54 4.46 -20.22
C LEU A 7 -12.78 5.32 -18.98
N LEU A 8 -11.77 6.01 -18.44
CA LEU A 8 -11.94 6.91 -17.29
C LEU A 8 -12.99 8.01 -17.50
N PRO A 9 -13.16 8.59 -18.72
CA PRO A 9 -14.21 9.59 -18.96
C PRO A 9 -15.64 9.04 -19.06
N ASP A 10 -15.85 7.72 -19.13
CA ASP A 10 -17.17 7.09 -19.17
C ASP A 10 -17.65 6.75 -17.75
N ALA A 11 -18.80 7.30 -17.35
CA ALA A 11 -19.38 7.09 -16.02
C ALA A 11 -19.93 5.67 -15.80
N ARG A 12 -20.06 4.87 -16.86
CA ARG A 12 -20.45 3.45 -16.78
C ARG A 12 -19.28 2.53 -16.43
N THR A 13 -18.06 3.06 -16.41
CA THR A 13 -16.84 2.31 -16.10
C THR A 13 -16.60 2.28 -14.59
N ASP A 14 -16.23 1.10 -14.10
CA ASP A 14 -15.72 0.91 -12.75
C ASP A 14 -14.23 0.52 -12.80
N VAL A 15 -13.42 1.19 -11.99
CA VAL A 15 -12.00 0.85 -11.79
C VAL A 15 -11.86 0.25 -10.39
N VAL A 16 -11.45 -1.02 -10.33
CA VAL A 16 -11.29 -1.74 -9.06
C VAL A 16 -9.80 -2.01 -8.82
N PHE A 17 -9.24 -1.40 -7.77
CA PHE A 17 -7.90 -1.71 -7.31
C PHE A 17 -7.92 -2.89 -6.33
N THR A 18 -7.10 -3.91 -6.58
CA THR A 18 -6.98 -5.12 -5.74
C THR A 18 -5.75 -5.11 -4.83
N GLY A 19 -4.95 -4.04 -4.87
CA GLY A 19 -3.70 -3.93 -4.12
C GLY A 19 -3.30 -2.49 -3.81
N TYR A 20 -2.28 -2.36 -2.97
CA TYR A 20 -1.74 -1.07 -2.53
C TYR A 20 -1.24 -0.24 -3.72
N GLN A 21 -1.53 1.06 -3.71
CA GLN A 21 -1.07 2.01 -4.73
C GLN A 21 -0.02 2.95 -4.13
N ALA A 22 1.23 2.88 -4.56
CA ALA A 22 2.30 3.70 -3.99
C ALA A 22 2.07 5.21 -4.19
N SER A 23 2.61 6.02 -3.27
CA SER A 23 2.58 7.49 -3.42
C SER A 23 3.20 7.92 -4.75
N GLY A 24 2.63 8.94 -5.38
CA GLY A 24 3.09 9.44 -6.69
C GLY A 24 2.60 8.63 -7.90
N THR A 25 1.98 7.46 -7.70
CA THR A 25 1.43 6.69 -8.82
C THR A 25 0.09 7.24 -9.33
N LEU A 26 -0.23 6.95 -10.59
CA LEU A 26 -1.54 7.23 -11.17
C LEU A 26 -2.67 6.57 -10.36
N GLY A 27 -2.48 5.31 -9.95
CA GLY A 27 -3.47 4.58 -9.16
C GLY A 27 -3.77 5.24 -7.82
N ARG A 28 -2.74 5.78 -7.14
CA ARG A 28 -2.94 6.55 -5.91
C ARG A 28 -3.74 7.84 -6.14
N SER A 29 -3.50 8.53 -7.26
CA SER A 29 -4.28 9.71 -7.64
C SER A 29 -5.75 9.36 -7.92
N LEU A 30 -6.00 8.24 -8.60
CA LEU A 30 -7.36 7.72 -8.83
C LEU A 30 -8.06 7.34 -7.52
N GLN A 31 -7.38 6.65 -6.61
CA GLN A 31 -7.94 6.32 -5.29
C GLN A 31 -8.32 7.56 -4.45
N LYS A 32 -7.61 8.67 -4.64
CA LYS A 32 -7.92 9.96 -3.99
C LYS A 32 -9.12 10.69 -4.64
N LYS A 33 -9.82 10.05 -5.57
CA LYS A 33 -10.97 10.62 -6.31
C LYS A 33 -10.64 11.92 -7.02
N ALA A 34 -9.45 11.99 -7.62
CA ALA A 34 -9.08 13.12 -8.47
C ALA A 34 -10.08 13.25 -9.63
N SER A 35 -10.60 14.46 -9.88
CA SER A 35 -11.54 14.70 -11.00
C SER A 35 -10.85 14.61 -12.36
N HIS A 36 -9.53 14.74 -12.39
CA HIS A 36 -8.68 14.60 -13.57
C HIS A 36 -7.36 13.95 -13.20
N VAL A 37 -6.77 13.23 -14.14
CA VAL A 37 -5.43 12.65 -14.03
C VAL A 37 -4.61 12.94 -15.28
N LEU A 38 -3.28 12.92 -15.16
CA LEU A 38 -2.38 13.03 -16.29
C LEU A 38 -1.98 11.63 -16.76
N ILE A 39 -2.24 11.31 -18.02
CA ILE A 39 -1.82 10.07 -18.67
C ILE A 39 -1.11 10.46 -19.96
N GLU A 40 0.17 10.14 -20.09
CA GLU A 40 0.96 10.37 -21.32
C GLU A 40 0.84 11.83 -21.83
N HIS A 41 0.90 12.80 -20.91
CA HIS A 41 0.76 14.25 -21.16
C HIS A 41 -0.66 14.72 -21.51
N SER A 42 -1.64 13.82 -21.55
CA SER A 42 -3.06 14.14 -21.71
C SER A 42 -3.75 14.27 -20.35
N LYS A 43 -4.54 15.33 -20.20
CA LYS A 43 -5.39 15.53 -19.02
C LYS A 43 -6.72 14.80 -19.25
N VAL A 44 -6.90 13.68 -18.56
CA VAL A 44 -8.08 12.81 -18.70
C VAL A 44 -9.05 13.08 -17.56
N ALA A 45 -10.33 13.32 -17.90
CA ALA A 45 -11.39 13.45 -16.90
C ALA A 45 -11.73 12.10 -16.27
N VAL A 46 -11.90 12.07 -14.95
CA VAL A 46 -12.28 10.86 -14.21
C VAL A 46 -13.76 10.96 -13.88
N ARG A 47 -14.58 10.26 -14.67
CA ARG A 47 -16.02 10.08 -14.42
C ARG A 47 -16.35 8.65 -13.97
N ALA A 48 -15.47 7.71 -14.26
CA ALA A 48 -15.53 6.34 -13.77
C ALA A 48 -15.56 6.29 -12.23
N SER A 49 -16.27 5.31 -11.68
CA SER A 49 -16.25 5.05 -10.24
C SER A 49 -14.97 4.30 -9.88
N VAL A 50 -14.34 4.69 -8.78
CA VAL A 50 -13.08 4.08 -8.31
C VAL A 50 -13.33 3.36 -6.99
N TYR A 51 -13.00 2.07 -6.97
CA TYR A 51 -13.13 1.18 -5.83
C TYR A 51 -11.79 0.60 -5.42
N SER A 52 -11.69 0.16 -4.18
CA SER A 52 -10.54 -0.57 -3.67
C SER A 52 -11.03 -1.75 -2.86
N MET A 53 -10.53 -2.93 -3.22
CA MET A 53 -10.85 -4.19 -2.58
C MET A 53 -9.63 -4.66 -1.80
N SER A 54 -9.76 -4.77 -0.48
CA SER A 54 -8.74 -5.34 0.40
C SER A 54 -8.74 -6.88 0.31
N GLY A 55 -7.67 -7.51 0.77
CA GLY A 55 -7.59 -8.98 0.89
C GLY A 55 -7.15 -9.73 -0.37
N TYR A 56 -7.04 -9.07 -1.52
CA TYR A 56 -6.44 -9.65 -2.75
C TYR A 56 -4.97 -9.27 -2.95
N SER A 57 -4.43 -8.47 -2.03
CA SER A 57 -3.00 -8.20 -1.93
C SER A 57 -2.27 -9.47 -1.54
N ALA A 58 -1.19 -9.83 -2.26
CA ALA A 58 -0.31 -10.92 -1.89
C ALA A 58 0.58 -10.61 -0.67
N HIS A 59 0.52 -9.38 -0.14
CA HIS A 59 1.24 -8.98 1.07
C HIS A 59 0.44 -9.32 2.32
N ALA A 60 1.13 -9.94 3.28
CA ALA A 60 0.69 -10.08 4.65
C ALA A 60 0.27 -8.74 5.25
N ASP A 61 -0.83 -8.73 6.01
CA ASP A 61 -1.25 -7.54 6.73
C ASP A 61 -0.37 -7.29 7.98
N GLN A 62 -0.67 -6.24 8.74
CA GLN A 62 0.09 -5.92 9.95
C GLN A 62 0.02 -7.05 10.98
N THR A 63 -1.14 -7.70 11.13
CA THR A 63 -1.33 -8.80 12.09
C THR A 63 -0.47 -10.00 11.70
N ASP A 64 -0.50 -10.38 10.43
CA ASP A 64 0.29 -11.48 9.88
C ASP A 64 1.80 -11.21 10.03
N LEU A 65 2.25 -9.99 9.71
CA LEU A 65 3.66 -9.59 9.87
C LEU A 65 4.09 -9.60 11.34
N THR A 66 3.27 -9.06 12.25
CA THR A 66 3.53 -9.08 13.69
C THR A 66 3.62 -10.51 14.20
N ASN A 67 2.67 -11.37 13.83
CA ASN A 67 2.68 -12.79 14.22
C ASN A 67 3.92 -13.52 13.69
N TYR A 68 4.32 -13.25 12.45
CA TYR A 68 5.53 -13.81 11.86
C TYR A 68 6.79 -13.40 12.63
N ILE A 69 6.96 -12.10 12.92
CA ILE A 69 8.11 -11.57 13.66
C ILE A 69 8.14 -12.15 15.09
N VAL A 70 7.00 -12.14 15.77
CA VAL A 70 6.87 -12.67 17.14
C VAL A 70 7.07 -14.19 17.17
N GLY A 71 6.85 -14.92 16.08
CA GLY A 71 7.14 -16.35 15.97
C GLY A 71 8.64 -16.71 16.03
N CYS A 72 9.54 -15.77 15.70
CA CYS A 72 10.98 -16.00 15.60
C CYS A 72 11.75 -16.04 16.96
N LYS A 73 11.05 -16.31 18.07
CA LYS A 73 11.32 -15.94 19.49
C LYS A 73 12.71 -16.13 20.13
N SER A 74 13.72 -16.73 19.51
CA SER A 74 14.96 -17.07 20.23
C SER A 74 16.26 -16.41 19.74
N GLN A 75 16.28 -15.76 18.58
CA GLN A 75 17.55 -15.27 18.00
C GLN A 75 17.49 -13.91 17.28
N LEU A 76 16.34 -13.24 17.29
CA LEU A 76 16.22 -11.96 16.58
C LEU A 76 17.03 -10.88 17.31
N LYS A 77 18.22 -10.57 16.80
CA LYS A 77 19.07 -9.47 17.31
C LYS A 77 18.79 -8.15 16.62
N GLN A 78 18.36 -8.21 15.36
CA GLN A 78 18.07 -7.05 14.54
C GLN A 78 16.83 -7.30 13.68
N LEU A 79 15.98 -6.29 13.56
CA LEU A 79 14.85 -6.25 12.64
C LEU A 79 15.06 -5.08 11.68
N HIS A 80 15.19 -5.37 10.38
CA HIS A 80 15.37 -4.37 9.35
C HIS A 80 14.07 -4.19 8.56
N LEU A 81 13.48 -3.01 8.65
CA LEU A 81 12.25 -2.65 7.93
C LEU A 81 12.63 -1.95 6.62
N ILE A 82 12.59 -2.69 5.51
CA ILE A 82 13.10 -2.20 4.23
C ILE A 82 11.97 -1.62 3.37
N HIS A 83 11.02 -2.47 2.96
CA HIS A 83 10.00 -2.12 1.98
C HIS A 83 8.69 -1.68 2.64
N GLY A 84 8.34 -0.41 2.47
CA GLY A 84 7.11 0.18 2.97
C GLY A 84 7.24 1.70 3.09
N ASP A 85 6.11 2.39 3.09
CA ASP A 85 6.08 3.83 3.38
C ASP A 85 6.64 4.08 4.79
N SER A 86 7.37 5.18 5.00
CA SER A 86 8.00 5.49 6.30
C SER A 86 7.03 5.39 7.48
N LYS A 87 5.80 5.91 7.31
CA LYS A 87 4.76 5.81 8.35
C LYS A 87 4.30 4.37 8.62
N ALA A 88 4.25 3.54 7.59
CA ALA A 88 3.86 2.13 7.73
C ALA A 88 4.96 1.33 8.45
N LYS A 89 6.24 1.59 8.13
CA LYS A 89 7.38 0.98 8.82
C LYS A 89 7.40 1.39 10.30
N GLN A 90 7.24 2.67 10.59
CA GLN A 90 7.18 3.17 11.97
C GLN A 90 6.04 2.53 12.75
N ALA A 91 4.84 2.46 12.16
CA ALA A 91 3.69 1.83 12.81
C ALA A 91 3.91 0.33 13.08
N LEU A 92 4.57 -0.39 12.17
CA LEU A 92 4.94 -1.79 12.41
C LEU A 92 6.00 -1.91 13.50
N ALA A 93 7.02 -1.06 13.51
CA ALA A 93 8.06 -1.02 14.55
C ALA A 93 7.46 -0.82 15.95
N GLU A 94 6.57 0.18 16.09
CA GLU A 94 5.85 0.47 17.33
C GLU A 94 4.97 -0.71 17.77
N CYS A 95 4.32 -1.39 16.81
CA CYS A 95 3.47 -2.55 17.08
C CYS A 95 4.27 -3.76 17.59
N VAL A 96 5.44 -4.05 17.01
CA VAL A 96 6.21 -5.25 17.37
C VAL A 96 7.14 -5.04 18.56
N ALA A 97 7.58 -3.81 18.84
CA ALA A 97 8.57 -3.50 19.88
C ALA A 97 8.25 -4.11 21.26
N PRO A 98 7.01 -4.09 21.77
CA PRO A 98 6.67 -4.70 23.07
C PRO A 98 6.86 -6.22 23.14
N HIS A 99 6.94 -6.88 21.98
CA HIS A 99 7.03 -8.34 21.87
C HIS A 99 8.46 -8.84 21.60
N LEU A 100 9.41 -7.95 21.36
CA LEU A 100 10.80 -8.30 21.05
C LEU A 100 11.62 -8.55 22.32
N ALA A 101 12.66 -9.38 22.18
CA ALA A 101 13.60 -9.62 23.27
C ALA A 101 14.39 -8.34 23.63
N PRO A 102 14.77 -8.15 24.90
CA PRO A 102 15.61 -7.03 25.30
C PRO A 102 16.90 -6.96 24.48
N GLY A 103 17.24 -5.77 23.98
CA GLY A 103 18.44 -5.55 23.15
C GLY A 103 18.26 -5.83 21.65
N THR A 104 17.06 -6.23 21.20
CA THR A 104 16.76 -6.28 19.76
C THR A 104 16.72 -4.87 19.18
N CYS A 105 17.49 -4.62 18.12
CA CYS A 105 17.53 -3.33 17.44
C CYS A 105 16.59 -3.32 16.23
N ILE A 106 15.71 -2.32 16.13
CA ILE A 106 14.91 -2.07 14.92
C ILE A 106 15.62 -1.01 14.10
N VAL A 107 15.80 -1.29 12.81
CA VAL A 107 16.45 -0.42 11.82
C VAL A 107 15.45 -0.16 10.69
N GLU A 108 15.30 1.11 10.29
CA GLU A 108 14.45 1.53 9.16
C GLU A 108 15.26 2.01 7.96
#